data_AF-A0A7V3KAE9-F1
#
_entry.id   AF-A0A7V3KAE9-F1
#
_cell.length_a   1.000
_cell.length_b   1.000
_cell.length_c   1.000
_cell.angle_alpha   90.00
_cell.angle_beta   90.00
_cell.angle_gamma   90.00
#
_symmetry.space_group_name_H-M   'P 1'
#
loop_
_entity.id
_entity.type
_entity.pdbx_description
1 polymer ?
#
loop_
_entity_poly.entity_id
_entity_poly.type
_entity_poly.pdbx_seq_one_letter_code
_entity_poly.pdbx_strand_id
1 'polypeptide(L)'
;MIPDNITREHILEALRWLDKETPDGARPGRQSTKYDLVYEGKRYAPKEAIAIANRFANGRDLNSGFSGGNETNKFLRDRGFQVVLKPGVQKEGIPDNITREHILEALRWLDKETPDGARPRRQSTKYDLLYEGKRYDPKEAIAIANKFANGRELNSGFGDDKETNKFLNARGFQIVLKPGIQNKS
;
A
#
# COMPACT_ATOMS: atom_id res chain seq x y z
N MET A 1 -11.32 -1.15 5.30
CA MET A 1 -10.22 -1.27 6.29
C MET A 1 -10.21 -2.68 6.83
N ILE A 2 -9.04 -3.21 7.12
CA ILE A 2 -8.88 -4.55 7.69
C ILE A 2 -9.07 -4.47 9.22
N PRO A 3 -9.94 -5.30 9.84
CA PRO A 3 -10.10 -5.33 11.29
C PRO A 3 -8.84 -5.80 12.02
N ASP A 4 -8.43 -5.05 13.05
CA ASP A 4 -7.20 -5.35 13.80
C ASP A 4 -7.31 -6.61 14.67
N ASN A 5 -8.53 -7.06 15.00
CA ASN A 5 -8.77 -8.26 15.81
C ASN A 5 -8.54 -9.58 15.07
N ILE A 6 -8.34 -9.55 13.75
CA ILE A 6 -7.88 -10.72 13.00
C ILE A 6 -6.44 -11.01 13.46
N THR A 7 -6.16 -12.21 13.97
CA THR A 7 -4.84 -12.60 14.49
C THR A 7 -4.08 -13.45 13.47
N ARG A 8 -2.86 -13.87 13.83
CA ARG A 8 -2.09 -14.82 13.03
C ARG A 8 -2.81 -16.16 12.92
N GLU A 9 -3.44 -16.61 13.99
CA GLU A 9 -4.18 -17.88 14.09
C GLU A 9 -5.38 -17.89 13.15
N HIS A 10 -6.15 -16.80 13.10
CA HIS A 10 -7.26 -16.64 12.15
C HIS A 10 -6.80 -16.73 10.69
N ILE A 11 -5.61 -16.20 10.38
CA ILE A 11 -5.03 -16.33 9.04
C ILE A 11 -4.63 -17.78 8.76
N LEU A 12 -4.02 -18.48 9.71
CA LEU A 12 -3.69 -19.90 9.53
C LEU A 12 -4.94 -20.77 9.31
N GLU A 13 -6.03 -20.51 10.03
CA GLU A 13 -7.32 -21.16 9.79
C GLU A 13 -7.85 -20.88 8.39
N ALA A 14 -7.72 -19.63 7.91
CA ALA A 14 -8.08 -19.27 6.55
C ALA A 14 -7.26 -20.02 5.49
N LEU A 15 -5.96 -20.18 5.70
CA LEU A 15 -5.09 -20.93 4.79
C LEU A 15 -5.45 -22.42 4.75
N ARG A 16 -5.72 -23.04 5.91
CA ARG A 16 -6.20 -24.43 5.98
C ARG A 16 -7.55 -24.60 5.29
N TRP A 17 -8.44 -23.62 5.45
CA TRP A 17 -9.73 -23.62 4.78
C TRP A 17 -9.57 -23.51 3.25
N LEU A 18 -8.69 -22.63 2.78
CA LEU A 18 -8.36 -22.48 1.36
C LEU A 18 -7.76 -23.76 0.76
N ASP A 19 -6.84 -24.42 1.48
CA ASP A 19 -6.26 -25.69 1.04
C ASP A 19 -7.32 -26.77 0.84
N LYS A 20 -8.37 -26.79 1.67
CA LYS A 20 -9.46 -27.77 1.59
C LYS A 20 -10.44 -27.44 0.47
N GLU A 21 -10.80 -26.17 0.32
CA GLU A 21 -11.95 -25.75 -0.49
C GLU A 21 -11.54 -25.24 -1.88
N THR A 22 -10.27 -24.91 -2.04
CA THR A 22 -9.71 -24.41 -3.29
C THR A 22 -8.34 -25.05 -3.57
N PRO A 23 -8.28 -26.39 -3.75
CA PRO A 23 -7.01 -27.12 -3.91
C PRO A 23 -6.25 -26.70 -5.18
N ASP A 24 -6.97 -26.25 -6.22
CA ASP A 24 -6.38 -25.75 -7.48
C ASP A 24 -5.96 -24.26 -7.42
N GLY A 25 -6.02 -23.65 -6.24
CA GLY A 25 -5.64 -22.26 -5.99
C GLY A 25 -6.82 -21.31 -5.78
N ALA A 26 -6.55 -20.00 -5.71
CA ALA A 26 -7.54 -18.97 -5.36
C ALA A 26 -8.84 -19.03 -6.20
N ARG A 27 -9.98 -18.68 -5.59
CA ARG A 27 -11.28 -18.70 -6.28
C ARG A 27 -11.27 -17.78 -7.52
N PRO A 28 -12.05 -18.10 -8.57
CA PRO A 28 -12.20 -17.23 -9.73
C PRO A 28 -12.55 -15.79 -9.31
N GLY A 29 -11.82 -14.80 -9.85
CA GLY A 29 -11.98 -13.39 -9.50
C GLY A 29 -11.38 -12.94 -8.16
N ARG A 30 -10.79 -13.86 -7.37
CA ARG A 30 -10.09 -13.54 -6.11
C ARG A 30 -8.57 -13.68 -6.20
N GLN A 31 -8.06 -13.99 -7.38
CA GLN A 31 -6.63 -14.06 -7.65
C GLN A 31 -5.94 -12.71 -7.40
N SER A 32 -4.76 -12.75 -6.78
CA SER A 32 -3.90 -11.59 -6.66
C SER A 32 -3.25 -11.25 -8.01
N THR A 33 -3.05 -9.96 -8.28
CA THR A 33 -2.41 -9.52 -9.53
C THR A 33 -0.90 -9.34 -9.40
N LYS A 34 -0.41 -8.96 -8.21
CA LYS A 34 1.01 -8.59 -8.02
C LYS A 34 1.73 -9.37 -6.94
N TYR A 35 1.04 -9.76 -5.88
CA TYR A 35 1.66 -10.32 -4.67
C TYR A 35 1.05 -11.67 -4.31
N ASP A 36 1.87 -12.57 -3.78
CA ASP A 36 1.45 -13.82 -3.17
C ASP A 36 1.81 -13.83 -1.69
N LEU A 37 0.88 -14.32 -0.88
CA LEU A 37 1.14 -14.74 0.49
C LEU A 37 1.76 -16.14 0.42
N VAL A 38 2.96 -16.31 0.99
CA VAL A 38 3.67 -17.59 1.00
C VAL A 38 3.60 -18.18 2.40
N TYR A 39 3.16 -19.43 2.47
CA TYR A 39 3.12 -20.20 3.71
C TYR A 39 3.31 -21.69 3.39
N GLU A 40 4.23 -22.35 4.10
CA GLU A 40 4.54 -23.79 3.94
C GLU A 40 4.78 -24.20 2.47
N GLY A 41 5.48 -23.38 1.70
CA GLY A 41 5.79 -23.63 0.28
C GLY A 41 4.64 -23.38 -0.70
N LYS A 42 3.44 -23.06 -0.21
CA LYS A 42 2.26 -22.73 -1.02
C LYS A 42 2.08 -21.22 -1.18
N ARG A 43 1.34 -20.82 -2.21
CA ARG A 43 1.04 -19.42 -2.55
C ARG A 43 -0.46 -19.16 -2.50
N TYR A 44 -0.83 -18.07 -1.84
CA TYR A 44 -2.23 -17.68 -1.63
C TYR A 44 -2.44 -16.23 -2.05
N ALA A 45 -3.66 -15.90 -2.47
CA ALA A 45 -4.03 -14.52 -2.73
C ALA A 45 -4.14 -13.73 -1.41
N PRO A 46 -3.34 -12.68 -1.18
CA PRO A 46 -3.30 -11.98 0.10
C PRO A 46 -4.64 -11.43 0.58
N LYS A 47 -5.44 -10.81 -0.32
CA LYS A 47 -6.75 -10.26 0.05
C LYS A 47 -7.75 -11.36 0.40
N GLU A 48 -7.69 -12.50 -0.28
CA GLU A 48 -8.60 -13.61 -0.04
C GLU A 48 -8.33 -14.25 1.32
N ALA A 49 -7.06 -14.48 1.64
CA ALA A 49 -6.66 -14.99 2.96
C ALA A 49 -7.19 -14.12 4.10
N ILE A 50 -7.08 -12.78 3.99
CA ILE A 50 -7.62 -11.85 5.00
C ILE A 50 -9.15 -11.89 5.02
N ALA A 51 -9.80 -11.94 3.86
CA ALA A 51 -11.26 -11.97 3.79
C ALA A 51 -11.83 -13.20 4.50
N ILE A 52 -11.20 -14.35 4.34
CA ILE A 52 -11.57 -15.61 5.01
C ILE A 52 -11.15 -15.60 6.48
N ALA A 53 -9.99 -15.02 6.82
CA ALA A 53 -9.57 -14.89 8.22
C ALA A 53 -10.58 -14.10 9.06
N ASN A 54 -11.24 -13.11 8.46
CA ASN A 54 -12.32 -12.39 9.12
C ASN A 54 -13.53 -13.28 9.46
N ARG A 55 -13.77 -14.35 8.71
CA ARG A 55 -14.83 -15.32 9.02
C ARG A 55 -14.55 -16.02 10.33
N PHE A 56 -13.30 -16.41 10.57
CA PHE A 56 -12.86 -17.04 11.80
C PHE A 56 -12.86 -16.05 12.97
N ALA A 57 -12.46 -14.80 12.74
CA ALA A 57 -12.43 -13.77 13.77
C ALA A 57 -13.82 -13.22 14.15
N ASN A 58 -14.71 -13.05 13.18
CA ASN A 58 -15.93 -12.23 13.28
C ASN A 58 -17.19 -12.92 12.73
N GLY A 59 -17.12 -14.20 12.37
CA GLY A 59 -18.26 -14.99 11.89
C GLY A 59 -18.73 -14.70 10.45
N ARG A 60 -18.05 -13.80 9.72
CA ARG A 60 -18.40 -13.46 8.32
C ARG A 60 -17.16 -13.15 7.46
N ASP A 61 -17.24 -13.42 6.17
CA ASP A 61 -16.20 -12.98 5.23
C ASP A 61 -16.07 -11.44 5.24
N LEU A 62 -14.85 -10.93 5.11
CA LEU A 62 -14.63 -9.49 4.95
C LEU A 62 -14.98 -9.08 3.52
N ASN A 63 -15.76 -8.01 3.39
CA ASN A 63 -16.02 -7.40 2.09
C ASN A 63 -14.73 -6.85 1.47
N SER A 64 -14.64 -6.82 0.13
CA SER A 64 -13.47 -6.40 -0.65
C SER A 64 -13.11 -4.91 -0.55
N GLY A 65 -13.79 -4.15 0.32
CA GLY A 65 -13.64 -2.70 0.51
C GLY A 65 -12.35 -2.23 1.20
N PHE A 66 -11.39 -3.12 1.47
CA PHE A 66 -10.02 -2.73 1.84
C PHE A 66 -9.10 -2.79 0.62
N SER A 67 -8.02 -2.01 0.62
CA SER A 67 -7.12 -1.91 -0.52
C SER A 67 -6.19 -3.12 -0.61
N GLY A 68 -5.94 -3.58 -1.85
CA GLY A 68 -4.86 -4.53 -2.13
C GLY A 68 -3.50 -3.85 -2.09
N GLY A 69 -2.42 -4.62 -2.14
CA GLY A 69 -1.06 -4.07 -2.11
C GLY A 69 -0.65 -3.70 -0.69
N ASN A 70 -0.23 -2.46 -0.44
CA ASN A 70 0.44 -2.10 0.82
C ASN A 70 -0.38 -2.37 2.09
N GLU A 71 -1.67 -2.00 2.15
CA GLU A 71 -2.51 -2.25 3.34
C GLU A 71 -2.56 -3.74 3.67
N THR A 72 -2.93 -4.57 2.68
CA THR A 72 -3.01 -6.04 2.79
C THR A 72 -1.65 -6.66 3.12
N ASN A 73 -0.60 -6.27 2.39
CA ASN A 73 0.73 -6.85 2.53
C ASN A 73 1.35 -6.49 3.88
N LYS A 74 1.19 -5.24 4.34
CA LYS A 74 1.66 -4.79 5.66
C LYS A 74 0.93 -5.55 6.75
N PHE A 75 -0.39 -5.65 6.67
CA PHE A 75 -1.20 -6.37 7.65
C PHE A 75 -0.75 -7.83 7.87
N LEU A 76 -0.45 -8.54 6.78
CA LEU A 76 0.05 -9.91 6.82
C LEU A 76 1.49 -10.00 7.37
N ARG A 77 2.38 -9.09 6.94
CA ARG A 77 3.76 -9.03 7.43
C ARG A 77 3.84 -8.73 8.92
N ASP A 78 3.01 -7.81 9.40
CA ASP A 78 2.91 -7.46 10.82
C ASP A 78 2.47 -8.67 11.68
N ARG A 79 1.88 -9.70 11.06
CA ARG A 79 1.48 -10.98 11.68
C ARG A 79 2.44 -12.13 11.37
N GLY A 80 3.64 -11.82 10.87
CA GLY A 80 4.72 -12.78 10.65
C GLY A 80 4.57 -13.61 9.37
N PHE A 81 3.78 -13.16 8.40
CA PHE A 81 3.66 -13.84 7.11
C PHE A 81 4.57 -13.24 6.03
N GLN A 82 5.06 -14.10 5.15
CA GLN A 82 5.84 -13.68 4.00
C GLN A 82 4.92 -13.31 2.83
N VAL A 83 5.10 -12.11 2.28
CA VAL A 83 4.38 -11.66 1.08
C VAL A 83 5.37 -11.23 0.01
N VAL A 84 5.37 -11.93 -1.12
CA VAL A 84 6.34 -11.79 -2.22
C VAL A 84 5.66 -11.29 -3.49
N LEU A 85 6.44 -10.73 -4.43
CA LEU A 85 5.94 -10.45 -5.78
C LEU A 85 5.75 -11.76 -6.55
N LYS A 86 4.77 -11.76 -7.46
CA LYS A 86 4.62 -12.83 -8.45
C LYS A 86 5.83 -12.84 -9.40
N PRO A 87 6.25 -14.02 -9.90
CA PRO A 87 7.29 -14.11 -10.93
C PRO A 87 6.96 -13.21 -12.13
N GLY A 88 7.95 -12.46 -12.63
CA GLY A 88 7.78 -11.53 -13.75
C GLY A 88 7.11 -10.20 -13.39
N VAL A 89 6.58 -10.02 -12.18
CA VAL A 89 6.08 -8.73 -11.70
C VAL A 89 7.22 -7.93 -11.10
N GLN A 90 7.59 -6.83 -11.75
CA GLN A 90 8.52 -5.87 -11.20
C GLN A 90 7.77 -4.84 -10.35
N LYS A 91 8.36 -4.45 -9.21
CA LYS A 91 7.88 -3.30 -8.45
C LYS A 91 8.11 -2.07 -9.32
N GLU A 92 7.05 -1.32 -9.60
CA GLU A 92 7.17 -0.07 -10.35
C GLU A 92 8.02 0.90 -9.52
N GLY A 93 9.18 1.30 -10.05
CA GLY A 93 10.05 2.31 -9.43
C GLY A 93 9.48 3.71 -9.64
N ILE A 94 10.14 4.71 -9.05
CA ILE A 94 9.82 6.12 -9.35
C ILE A 94 10.53 6.51 -10.67
N PRO A 95 9.81 6.96 -11.71
CA PRO A 95 10.44 7.39 -12.96
C PRO A 95 11.31 8.63 -12.75
N ASP A 96 12.55 8.58 -13.23
CA ASP A 96 13.53 9.65 -13.06
C ASP A 96 13.16 10.93 -13.82
N ASN A 97 12.31 10.83 -14.84
CA ASN A 97 11.85 11.96 -15.65
C ASN A 97 10.81 12.85 -14.94
N ILE A 98 10.26 12.42 -13.81
CA ILE A 98 9.45 13.31 -12.96
C ILE A 98 10.39 14.39 -12.43
N THR A 99 10.06 15.66 -12.61
CA THR A 99 10.89 16.80 -12.23
C THR A 99 10.31 17.50 -11.01
N ARG A 100 10.98 18.52 -10.50
CA ARG A 100 10.45 19.37 -9.42
C ARG A 100 9.15 20.04 -9.84
N GLU A 101 9.05 20.49 -11.09
CA GLU A 101 7.89 21.18 -11.66
C GLU A 101 6.67 20.26 -11.69
N HIS A 102 6.84 19.01 -12.11
CA HIS A 102 5.77 18.00 -12.07
C HIS A 102 5.25 17.77 -10.64
N ILE A 103 6.12 17.79 -9.64
CA ILE A 103 5.71 17.68 -8.23
C ILE A 103 4.95 18.94 -7.79
N LEU A 104 5.40 20.14 -8.16
CA LEU A 104 4.67 21.37 -7.85
C LEU A 104 3.27 21.40 -8.49
N GLU A 105 3.13 20.91 -9.72
CA GLU A 105 1.82 20.75 -10.37
C GLU A 105 0.93 19.78 -9.60
N ALA A 106 1.49 18.67 -9.10
CA ALA A 106 0.79 17.74 -8.24
C ALA A 106 0.30 18.38 -6.94
N LEU A 107 1.13 19.16 -6.26
CA LEU A 107 0.73 19.86 -5.02
C LEU A 107 -0.39 20.88 -5.28
N ARG A 108 -0.29 21.66 -6.37
CA ARG A 108 -1.35 22.59 -6.78
C ARG A 108 -2.65 21.87 -7.12
N TRP A 109 -2.57 20.71 -7.76
CA TRP A 109 -3.73 19.89 -8.07
C TRP A 109 -4.38 19.35 -6.79
N LEU A 110 -3.58 18.85 -5.84
CA LEU A 110 -4.06 18.39 -4.53
C LEU A 110 -4.76 19.51 -3.75
N ASP A 111 -4.21 20.73 -3.78
CA ASP A 111 -4.84 21.90 -3.14
C ASP A 111 -6.22 22.22 -3.74
N LYS A 112 -6.40 22.05 -5.06
CA LYS A 112 -7.66 22.32 -5.75
C LYS A 112 -8.72 21.25 -5.51
N GLU A 113 -8.32 19.98 -5.52
CA GLU A 113 -9.24 18.84 -5.38
C GLU A 113 -9.55 18.51 -3.91
N THR A 114 -8.71 18.96 -2.98
CA THR A 114 -8.86 18.74 -1.53
C THR A 114 -8.51 20.01 -0.73
N PRO A 115 -9.39 21.02 -0.72
CA PRO A 115 -9.11 22.34 -0.15
C PRO A 115 -8.77 22.36 1.36
N ASP A 116 -9.20 21.35 2.13
CA ASP A 116 -8.92 21.24 3.58
C ASP A 116 -7.77 20.28 3.95
N GLY A 117 -7.00 19.78 2.97
CA GLY A 117 -5.96 18.77 3.24
C GLY A 117 -6.53 17.47 3.87
N ALA A 118 -7.84 17.26 3.72
CA ALA A 118 -8.57 16.16 4.32
C ALA A 118 -8.28 14.84 3.58
N ARG A 119 -7.20 14.21 4.05
CA ARG A 119 -6.88 12.77 4.01
C ARG A 119 -6.99 12.11 2.63
N PRO A 120 -5.90 12.13 1.85
CA PRO A 120 -5.82 11.26 0.70
C PRO A 120 -5.93 9.77 1.03
N ARG A 121 -6.42 8.99 0.06
CA ARG A 121 -6.58 7.53 0.13
C ARG A 121 -5.27 6.77 0.38
N ARG A 122 -4.13 7.45 0.27
CA ARG A 122 -2.78 6.91 0.43
C ARG A 122 -2.11 7.68 1.58
N GLN A 123 -2.23 7.19 2.81
CA GLN A 123 -1.50 7.79 3.93
C GLN A 123 -0.19 7.04 4.17
N SER A 124 0.92 7.73 3.95
CA SER A 124 2.21 7.49 4.57
C SER A 124 1.99 7.43 6.07
N THR A 125 2.50 6.38 6.71
CA THR A 125 2.30 6.19 8.15
C THR A 125 3.28 7.02 8.97
N LYS A 126 4.36 7.54 8.36
CA LYS A 126 5.52 8.08 9.09
C LYS A 126 5.95 9.49 8.68
N TYR A 127 5.88 9.83 7.41
CA TYR A 127 6.45 11.07 6.85
C TYR A 127 5.42 11.91 6.09
N ASP A 128 5.62 13.23 6.12
CA ASP A 128 4.92 14.22 5.30
C ASP A 128 5.93 14.97 4.42
N LEU A 129 5.51 15.40 3.23
CA LEU A 129 6.20 16.41 2.44
C LEU A 129 5.71 17.79 2.88
N LEU A 130 6.65 18.66 3.27
CA LEU A 130 6.37 20.04 3.66
C LEU A 130 6.66 20.98 2.48
N TYR A 131 5.67 21.76 2.09
CA TYR A 131 5.81 22.77 1.03
C TYR A 131 4.90 23.96 1.34
N GLU A 132 5.47 25.18 1.35
CA GLU A 132 4.74 26.43 1.63
C GLU A 132 3.88 26.39 2.92
N GLY A 133 4.41 25.75 3.97
CA GLY A 133 3.73 25.61 5.26
C GLY A 133 2.63 24.54 5.29
N LYS A 134 2.32 23.89 4.16
CA LYS A 134 1.35 22.80 4.05
C LYS A 134 2.03 21.43 4.04
N ARG A 135 1.32 20.42 4.52
CA ARG A 135 1.79 19.02 4.60
C ARG A 135 1.03 18.16 3.59
N TYR A 136 1.77 17.34 2.87
CA TYR A 136 1.26 16.46 1.82
C TYR A 136 1.75 15.03 2.01
N ASP A 137 1.02 14.06 1.47
CA ASP A 137 1.51 12.68 1.43
C ASP A 137 2.65 12.55 0.39
N PRO A 138 3.85 12.10 0.79
CA PRO A 138 4.99 11.99 -0.12
C PRO A 138 4.71 11.08 -1.33
N LYS A 139 4.02 9.95 -1.13
CA LYS A 139 3.77 9.00 -2.23
C LYS A 139 2.68 9.50 -3.15
N GLU A 140 1.67 10.16 -2.62
CA GLU A 140 0.64 10.73 -3.46
C GLU A 140 1.16 11.87 -4.33
N ALA A 141 1.99 12.76 -3.77
CA ALA A 141 2.63 13.83 -4.53
C ALA A 141 3.39 13.27 -5.74
N ILE A 142 4.17 12.21 -5.56
CA ILE A 142 4.88 11.55 -6.67
C ILE A 142 3.92 10.82 -7.63
N ALA A 143 2.89 10.15 -7.09
CA ALA A 143 1.92 9.43 -7.92
C ALA A 143 1.24 10.36 -8.93
N ILE A 144 0.81 11.53 -8.46
CA ILE A 144 0.17 12.56 -9.27
C ILE A 144 1.19 13.28 -10.13
N ALA A 145 2.42 13.52 -9.66
CA ALA A 145 3.49 14.10 -10.48
C ALA A 145 3.75 13.24 -11.74
N ASN A 146 3.62 11.92 -11.63
CA ASN A 146 3.71 11.04 -12.79
C ASN A 146 2.57 11.23 -13.80
N LYS A 147 1.38 11.68 -13.36
CA LYS A 147 0.28 12.02 -14.27
C LYS A 147 0.67 13.20 -15.15
N PHE A 148 1.34 14.20 -14.57
CA PHE A 148 1.85 15.35 -15.32
C PHE A 148 3.05 14.99 -16.22
N ALA A 149 3.97 14.15 -15.75
CA ALA A 149 5.15 13.78 -16.53
C ALA A 149 4.87 12.74 -17.64
N ASN A 150 3.97 11.79 -17.37
CA ASN A 150 3.81 10.55 -18.16
C ASN A 150 2.33 10.22 -18.48
N GLY A 151 1.39 11.13 -18.19
CA GLY A 151 -0.03 10.96 -18.54
C GLY A 151 -0.82 9.96 -17.69
N ARG A 152 -0.22 9.34 -16.65
CA ARG A 152 -0.91 8.40 -15.75
C ARG A 152 -0.39 8.48 -14.31
N GLU A 153 -1.22 8.17 -13.33
CA GLU A 153 -0.76 8.06 -11.94
C GLU A 153 0.06 6.78 -11.69
N LEU A 154 1.02 6.84 -10.77
CA LEU A 154 1.68 5.62 -10.29
C LEU A 154 0.77 4.82 -9.35
N ASN A 155 0.95 3.49 -9.39
CA ASN A 155 0.19 2.58 -8.54
C ASN A 155 0.64 2.65 -7.07
N SER A 156 -0.24 2.39 -6.09
CA SER A 156 0.09 2.56 -4.66
C SER A 156 1.27 1.71 -4.12
N GLY A 157 1.76 0.74 -4.89
CA GLY A 157 2.92 -0.10 -4.57
C GLY A 157 4.25 0.40 -5.16
N PHE A 158 4.27 1.56 -5.84
CA PHE A 158 5.52 2.16 -6.31
C PHE A 158 6.34 2.67 -5.13
N GLY A 159 7.66 2.53 -5.20
CA GLY A 159 8.57 3.06 -4.18
C GLY A 159 8.42 2.41 -2.81
N ASP A 160 9.49 2.39 -2.02
CA ASP A 160 9.33 2.31 -0.55
C ASP A 160 9.54 3.70 0.07
N ASP A 161 9.36 3.82 1.39
CA ASP A 161 9.45 5.12 2.07
C ASP A 161 10.86 5.73 1.92
N LYS A 162 11.91 4.91 1.86
CA LYS A 162 13.28 5.40 1.67
C LYS A 162 13.48 5.94 0.26
N GLU A 163 13.02 5.19 -0.74
CA GLU A 163 13.08 5.57 -2.16
C GLU A 163 12.29 6.85 -2.42
N THR A 164 11.05 6.92 -1.93
CA THR A 164 10.18 8.12 -2.01
C THR A 164 10.84 9.34 -1.37
N ASN A 165 11.34 9.21 -0.14
CA ASN A 165 11.95 10.33 0.56
C ASN A 165 13.23 10.81 -0.14
N LYS A 166 14.08 9.88 -0.58
CA LYS A 166 15.31 10.20 -1.33
C LYS A 166 14.97 10.94 -2.63
N PHE A 167 13.95 10.47 -3.35
CA PHE A 167 13.52 11.05 -4.62
C PHE A 167 13.05 12.50 -4.48
N LEU A 168 12.28 12.79 -3.43
CA LEU A 168 11.75 14.13 -3.13
C LEU A 168 12.84 15.07 -2.62
N ASN A 169 13.70 14.59 -1.72
CA ASN A 169 14.86 15.36 -1.23
C ASN A 169 15.79 15.76 -2.38
N ALA A 170 16.04 14.85 -3.34
CA ALA A 170 16.85 15.14 -4.53
C ALA A 170 16.25 16.23 -5.44
N ARG A 171 14.96 16.55 -5.28
CA ARG A 171 14.24 17.60 -6.01
C ARG A 171 13.95 18.83 -5.16
N GLY A 172 14.61 18.95 -4.01
CA GLY A 172 14.55 20.12 -3.13
C GLY A 172 13.27 20.20 -2.29
N PHE A 173 12.55 19.09 -2.09
CA PHE A 173 11.42 19.04 -1.16
C PHE A 173 11.87 18.59 0.22
N GLN A 174 11.26 19.17 1.25
CA GLN A 174 11.53 18.80 2.62
C GLN A 174 10.58 17.69 3.08
N ILE A 175 11.15 16.59 3.57
CA ILE A 175 10.40 15.51 4.21
C ILE A 175 10.53 15.62 5.73
N VAL A 176 9.39 15.61 6.43
CA VAL A 176 9.31 15.73 7.89
C VAL A 176 8.54 14.54 8.48
N LEU A 177 8.77 14.24 9.76
CA LEU A 177 7.94 13.27 10.48
C LEU A 177 6.52 13.80 10.67
N LYS A 178 5.56 12.88 10.66
CA LYS A 178 4.18 13.18 11.06
C LYS A 178 4.13 13.63 12.54
N PRO A 179 3.29 14.61 12.89
CA PRO A 179 3.14 15.03 14.27
C PRO A 179 2.75 13.86 15.17
N GLY A 180 3.42 13.70 16.32
CA GLY A 180 3.15 12.62 17.28
C GLY A 180 3.92 11.32 17.05
N ILE A 181 4.71 11.20 15.96
CA ILE A 181 5.61 10.06 15.76
C ILE A 181 6.99 10.37 16.33
N GLN A 182 7.35 9.68 17.42
CA GLN A 182 8.69 9.73 17.99
C GLN A 182 9.61 8.76 17.22
N ASN A 183 10.84 9.19 16.92
CA ASN A 183 11.88 8.27 16.48
C ASN A 183 12.16 7.30 17.63
N LYS A 184 11.73 6.03 17.52
CA LYS A 184 12.37 4.98 18.31
C LYS A 184 13.81 4.90 17.83
N SER A 185 14.72 5.32 18.70
CA SER A 185 16.16 5.18 18.55
C SER A 185 16.55 3.70 18.55
#